data_AF-A0A966K9A9-F1
#
_entry.id   AF-A0A966K9A9-F1
#
_cell.length_a   1.000
_cell.length_b   1.000
_cell.length_c   1.000
_cell.angle_alpha   90.00
_cell.angle_beta   90.00
_cell.angle_gamma   90.00
#
_symmetry.space_group_name_H-M   'P 1'
#
loop_
_entity.id
_entity.type
_entity.pdbx_description
1 polymer ?
#
loop_
_entity_poly.entity_id
_entity_poly.type
_entity_poly.pdbx_seq_one_letter_code
_entity_poly.pdbx_strand_id
1 'polypeptide(L)' 'DRYIAWPGQALAYKIGQLKILELRQKAERELGDKYDIKDFHHEILKRGSVPLDILEGYINDWISETLDS' A
#
# COMPACT_ATOMS: atom_id res chain seq x y z
N ASP A 1 8.78 -28.69 -13.09
CA ASP A 1 9.15 -28.31 -11.70
C ASP A 1 9.41 -26.82 -11.49
N ARG A 2 8.36 -26.00 -11.34
CA ARG A 2 8.49 -24.58 -10.92
C ARG A 2 7.43 -24.10 -9.91
N TYR A 3 6.63 -25.04 -9.38
CA TYR A 3 5.57 -24.73 -8.41
C TYR A 3 5.87 -25.23 -6.97
N ILE A 4 6.95 -25.99 -6.78
CA ILE A 4 7.26 -26.66 -5.50
C ILE A 4 8.35 -25.92 -4.70
N ALA A 5 9.09 -24.99 -5.31
CA ALA A 5 10.32 -24.43 -4.71
C ALA A 5 10.15 -23.21 -3.79
N TRP A 6 8.95 -22.58 -3.70
CA TRP A 6 8.77 -21.43 -2.80
C TRP A 6 7.29 -21.22 -2.41
N PRO A 7 6.73 -22.04 -1.51
CA PRO A 7 5.31 -21.98 -1.15
C PRO A 7 4.88 -20.64 -0.50
N GLY A 8 5.83 -19.75 -0.17
CA GLY A 8 5.56 -18.40 0.35
C GLY A 8 5.69 -17.27 -0.67
N GLN A 9 6.33 -17.45 -1.83
CA GLN A 9 6.69 -16.33 -2.69
C GLN A 9 5.51 -15.83 -3.52
N ALA A 10 4.77 -16.75 -4.17
CA ALA A 10 3.53 -16.40 -4.87
C ALA A 10 2.45 -15.86 -3.90
N LEU A 11 2.42 -16.39 -2.67
CA LEU A 11 1.54 -15.92 -1.61
C LEU A 11 1.93 -14.51 -1.16
N ALA A 12 3.22 -14.22 -0.95
CA ALA A 12 3.69 -12.88 -0.58
C ALA A 12 3.37 -11.83 -1.65
N TYR A 13 3.52 -12.16 -2.94
CA TYR A 13 3.12 -11.27 -4.04
C TYR A 13 1.61 -11.00 -4.03
N LYS A 14 0.79 -12.05 -3.87
CA LYS A 14 -0.67 -11.88 -3.83
C LYS A 14 -1.13 -11.13 -2.59
N ILE A 15 -0.57 -11.41 -1.41
CA ILE A 15 -0.88 -10.70 -0.17
C ILE A 15 -0.46 -9.24 -0.28
N GLY A 16 0.73 -8.94 -0.80
CA GLY A 16 1.18 -7.56 -1.02
C GLY A 16 0.30 -6.80 -2.01
N GLN A 17 -0.07 -7.43 -3.12
CA GLN A 17 -1.00 -6.85 -4.09
C GLN A 17 -2.36 -6.54 -3.44
N LEU A 18 -2.93 -7.49 -2.69
CA LEU A 18 -4.21 -7.32 -2.02
C LEU A 18 -4.14 -6.19 -0.98
N LYS A 19 -3.05 -6.12 -0.20
CA LYS A 19 -2.87 -5.07 0.80
C LYS A 19 -2.74 -3.68 0.17
N ILE A 20 -2.01 -3.54 -0.93
CA ILE A 20 -1.91 -2.26 -1.65
C ILE A 20 -3.28 -1.83 -2.20
N LEU A 21 -4.08 -2.77 -2.71
CA LEU A 21 -5.45 -2.47 -3.16
C LEU A 21 -6.35 -2.03 -2.01
N GLU A 22 -6.25 -2.70 -0.85
CA GLU A 22 -6.99 -2.33 0.36
C GLU A 22 -6.61 -0.92 0.84
N LEU A 23 -5.31 -0.63 0.92
CA LEU A 23 -4.78 0.68 1.32
C LEU A 23 -5.20 1.78 0.36
N ARG A 24 -5.23 1.49 -0.95
CA ARG A 24 -5.74 2.41 -1.97
C ARG A 24 -7.21 2.73 -1.73
N GLN A 25 -8.05 1.71 -1.57
CA GLN A 25 -9.47 1.94 -1.32
C GLN A 25 -9.71 2.68 0.00
N LYS A 26 -8.88 2.45 1.02
CA LYS A 26 -8.90 3.21 2.26
C LYS A 26 -8.58 4.68 2.01
N ALA A 27 -7.48 4.98 1.33
CA ALA A 27 -7.10 6.36 1.00
C ALA A 27 -8.17 7.07 0.16
N GLU A 28 -8.74 6.40 -0.85
CA GLU A 28 -9.84 6.94 -1.67
C GLU A 28 -11.07 7.30 -0.81
N ARG A 29 -11.41 6.48 0.19
CA ARG A 29 -12.55 6.73 1.08
C ARG A 29 -12.28 7.83 2.10
N GLU A 30 -11.11 7.84 2.72
CA GLU A 30 -10.77 8.77 3.81
C GLU A 30 -10.49 10.18 3.24
N LEU A 31 -9.75 10.27 2.14
CA LEU A 31 -9.35 11.55 1.56
C LEU A 31 -10.41 12.17 0.64
N GLY A 32 -11.30 11.36 0.05
CA GLY A 32 -12.36 11.85 -0.82
C GLY A 32 -11.82 12.77 -1.93
N ASP A 33 -12.26 14.03 -1.94
CA ASP A 33 -11.83 15.03 -2.94
C ASP A 33 -10.35 15.44 -2.81
N LYS A 34 -9.70 15.18 -1.66
CA LYS A 34 -8.26 15.41 -1.46
C LYS A 34 -7.40 14.24 -1.98
N TYR A 35 -8.00 13.15 -2.45
CA TYR A 35 -7.25 11.99 -2.93
C TYR A 35 -6.64 12.25 -4.31
N ASP A 36 -5.31 12.10 -4.42
CA ASP A 36 -4.61 11.97 -5.71
C ASP A 36 -3.89 10.61 -5.79
N ILE A 37 -4.17 9.88 -6.87
CA ILE A 37 -3.53 8.60 -7.19
C ILE A 37 -2.02 8.74 -7.43
N LYS A 38 -1.55 9.91 -7.89
CA LYS A 38 -0.12 10.19 -8.08
C LYS A 38 0.59 10.27 -6.74
N ASP A 39 -0.01 10.93 -5.75
CA ASP A 39 0.55 11.06 -4.41
C ASP A 39 0.55 9.72 -3.68
N PHE A 40 -0.53 8.94 -3.83
CA PHE A 40 -0.58 7.57 -3.35
C PHE A 40 0.56 6.70 -3.93
N HIS A 41 0.77 6.73 -5.25
CA HIS A 41 1.88 5.99 -5.86
C HIS A 41 3.24 6.53 -5.44
N HIS A 42 3.36 7.85 -5.24
CA HIS A 42 4.59 8.46 -4.76
C HIS A 42 4.94 7.93 -3.37
N GLU A 43 4.00 7.93 -2.43
CA GLU A 43 4.23 7.45 -1.07
C GLU A 43 4.54 5.94 -1.01
N ILE A 44 3.91 5.14 -1.88
CA ILE A 44 4.26 3.71 -2.01
C ILE A 44 5.70 3.52 -2.53
N LEU A 45 6.11 4.27 -3.55
CA LEU A 45 7.42 4.07 -4.21
C LEU A 45 8.59 4.71 -3.44
N LYS A 46 8.34 5.82 -2.73
CA LYS A 46 9.34 6.60 -1.99
C LYS A 46 10.05 5.81 -0.91
N ARG A 47 9.36 4.82 -0.31
CA ARG A 47 9.86 4.06 0.85
C ARG A 47 10.50 2.72 0.47
N GLY A 48 10.46 2.31 -0.80
CA GLY A 48 11.06 1.06 -1.28
C GLY A 48 10.38 -0.22 -0.75
N SER A 49 11.11 -1.33 -0.75
CA SER A 49 10.59 -2.64 -0.30
C SER A 49 10.56 -2.73 1.22
N VAL A 50 9.45 -2.34 1.84
CA VAL A 50 9.20 -2.44 3.29
C VAL A 50 8.19 -3.54 3.62
N PRO A 51 8.19 -4.07 4.86
CA PRO A 51 7.12 -4.96 5.33
C PRO A 51 5.74 -4.30 5.19
N LEU A 52 4.71 -5.10 4.92
CA LEU A 52 3.35 -4.58 4.66
C LEU A 52 2.77 -3.81 5.84
N ASP A 53 3.07 -4.22 7.07
CA ASP A 53 2.59 -3.56 8.29
C ASP A 53 3.17 -2.13 8.40
N ILE A 54 4.42 -1.96 7.98
CA ILE A 54 5.10 -0.66 7.94
C ILE A 54 4.55 0.20 6.80
N LEU A 55 4.29 -0.39 5.64
CA LEU A 55 3.64 0.30 4.51
C LEU A 55 2.27 0.85 4.92
N GLU A 56 1.47 0.05 5.62
CA GLU A 56 0.18 0.47 6.15
C GLU A 56 0.29 1.64 7.11
N GLY A 57 1.25 1.61 8.04
CA GLY A 57 1.55 2.75 8.92
C GLY A 57 1.81 4.02 8.13
N TYR A 58 2.71 3.98 7.14
CA TYR A 58 3.04 5.16 6.34
C TYR A 58 1.86 5.71 5.53
N ILE A 59 1.03 4.85 4.95
CA ILE A 59 -0.17 5.31 4.24
C ILE A 59 -1.16 5.95 5.21
N ASN A 60 -1.31 5.43 6.43
CA ASN A 60 -2.17 6.05 7.44
C ASN A 60 -1.63 7.41 7.91
N ASP A 61 -0.32 7.53 8.10
CA ASP A 61 0.33 8.79 8.45
C ASP A 61 0.11 9.82 7.33
N TRP A 62 0.35 9.44 6.07
CA TRP A 62 0.11 10.30 4.91
C TRP A 62 -1.37 10.73 4.78
N ILE A 63 -2.32 9.81 5.00
CA ILE A 63 -3.75 10.16 5.01
C ILE A 63 -4.04 11.20 6.09
N SER A 64 -3.50 11.02 7.29
CA SER A 64 -3.71 11.95 8.40
C SER A 64 -3.11 13.33 8.09
N GLU A 65 -1.87 13.38 7.60
CA GLU A 65 -1.21 14.62 7.18
C GLU A 65 -1.98 15.35 6.06
N THR A 66 -2.53 14.62 5.10
CA THR A 66 -3.31 15.20 3.98
C THR A 66 -4.69 15.71 4.41
N LEU A 67 -5.29 15.09 5.45
CA LEU A 67 -6.54 15.58 6.02
C LEU A 67 -6.32 16.88 6.79
N ASP A 68 -5.22 16.96 7.54
CA ASP A 68 -4.86 18.11 8.38
C ASP A 68 -4.35 19.33 7.58
N SER A 69 -3.82 19.11 6.37
CA SER A 69 -3.41 20.16 5.42
C SER A 69 -4.58 20.77 4.63
#